data_AF-A0A0X3W5F8-F1
#
_entry.id   AF-A0A0X3W5F8-F1
#
_cell.length_a   1.000
_cell.length_b   1.000
_cell.length_c   1.000
_cell.angle_alpha   90.00
_cell.angle_beta   90.00
_cell.angle_gamma   90.00
#
_symmetry.space_group_name_H-M   'P 1'
#
loop_
_entity.id
_entity.type
_entity.pdbx_description
1 polymer ?
#
loop_
_entity_poly.entity_id
_entity_poly.type
_entity_poly.pdbx_seq_one_letter_code
_entity_poly.pdbx_strand_id
1 'polypeptide(L)' 'MRDLATLISMVQAGLGVTALTEASRPLVPPDLVLLPVTPPASRRLALSGPRDRPWLPAVRVLAESAAARQWATGP' A
#
# COMPACT_ATOMS: atom_id res chain seq x y z
N MET A 1 12.89 -2.31 2.54
CA MET A 1 11.76 -1.68 1.82
C MET A 1 12.25 -1.40 0.41
N ARG A 2 11.58 -1.93 -0.63
CA ARG A 2 11.95 -1.62 -2.02
C ARG A 2 11.19 -0.36 -2.42
N ASP A 3 11.87 0.58 -3.07
CA ASP A 3 11.24 1.78 -3.58
C ASP A 3 10.31 1.39 -4.75
N LEU A 4 9.03 1.71 -4.58
CA LEU A 4 7.97 1.35 -5.52
C LEU A 4 8.15 2.08 -6.86
N ALA A 5 8.58 3.34 -6.84
CA ALA A 5 8.81 4.11 -8.06
C ALA A 5 9.95 3.46 -8.86
N THR A 6 11.01 3.03 -8.18
CA THR A 6 12.12 2.31 -8.82
C THR A 6 11.64 1.02 -9.47
N LEU A 7 10.82 0.21 -8.80
CA LEU A 7 10.30 -1.03 -9.39
C LEU A 7 9.46 -0.76 -10.65
N ILE A 8 8.65 0.29 -10.64
CA ILE A 8 7.85 0.69 -11.81
C ILE A 8 8.77 1.11 -12.96
N SER A 9 9.77 1.96 -12.70
CA SER A 9 10.73 2.40 -13.72
C SER A 9 11.54 1.24 -14.31
N MET A 10 11.88 0.23 -13.50
CA MET A 10 12.56 -0.98 -13.99
C MET A 10 11.68 -1.79 -14.94
N VAL A 11 10.39 -1.92 -14.64
CA VAL A 11 9.43 -2.60 -15.53
C VAL A 11 9.20 -1.79 -16.81
N GLN A 12 9.08 -0.46 -16.73
CA GLN A 12 9.02 0.41 -17.93
C GLN A 12 10.26 0.26 -18.80
N ALA A 13 11.44 0.09 -18.19
CA ALA A 13 12.69 -0.14 -18.91
C ALA A 13 12.83 -1.57 -19.47
N GLY A 14 11.81 -2.43 -19.33
CA GLY A 14 11.80 -3.79 -19.87
C GLY A 14 12.57 -4.82 -19.06
N LEU A 15 12.91 -4.53 -17.79
CA LEU A 15 13.71 -5.43 -16.94
C LEU A 15 12.91 -6.62 -16.38
N GLY A 16 11.60 -6.67 -16.61
CA GLY A 16 10.75 -7.80 -16.21
C GLY A 16 9.35 -7.37 -15.78
N VAL A 17 8.79 -8.08 -14.79
CA VAL A 17 7.48 -7.82 -14.20
C VAL A 17 7.60 -7.71 -12.67
N THR A 18 6.66 -7.05 -12.03
CA THR A 18 6.60 -6.95 -10.56
C THR A 18 5.16 -7.08 -10.06
N ALA A 19 4.99 -7.60 -8.85
CA ALA A 19 3.70 -7.65 -8.17
C ALA A 19 3.47 -6.35 -7.39
N LEU A 20 2.33 -5.72 -7.64
CA LEU A 20 1.90 -4.46 -7.02
C LEU A 20 0.57 -4.66 -6.29
N THR A 21 0.30 -3.84 -5.27
CA THR A 21 -1.03 -3.78 -4.64
C THR A 21 -1.91 -2.80 -5.40
N GLU A 22 -3.23 -3.00 -5.47
CA GLU A 22 -4.15 -2.05 -6.13
C GLU A 22 -4.01 -0.61 -5.62
N ALA A 23 -3.59 -0.40 -4.37
CA ALA A 23 -3.29 0.92 -3.82
C ALA A 23 -2.23 1.73 -4.61
N SER A 24 -1.38 1.06 -5.40
CA SER A 24 -0.38 1.73 -6.25
C SER A 24 -0.85 1.98 -7.68
N ARG A 25 -2.08 1.64 -8.04
CA ARG A 25 -2.64 1.88 -9.38
C ARG A 25 -2.45 3.33 -9.89
N PRO A 26 -2.59 4.38 -9.06
CA PRO A 26 -2.36 5.76 -9.52
C PRO A 26 -0.92 6.06 -9.94
N LEU A 27 0.04 5.23 -9.53
CA LEU A 27 1.45 5.37 -9.88
C LEU A 27 1.82 4.60 -11.16
N VAL A 28 0.88 3.82 -11.72
CA VAL A 28 1.12 3.02 -12.91
C VAL A 28 1.04 3.94 -14.14
N PRO A 29 2.12 4.04 -14.92
CA PRO A 29 2.16 4.86 -16.12
C PRO A 29 1.36 4.20 -17.26
N PRO A 30 0.90 4.96 -18.26
CA PRO A 30 -0.05 4.49 -19.25
C PRO A 30 0.49 3.41 -20.20
N ASP A 31 1.82 3.26 -20.28
CA ASP A 31 2.52 2.25 -21.06
C ASP A 31 2.64 0.89 -20.32
N LEU A 32 2.20 0.83 -19.05
CA LEU A 32 2.15 -0.39 -18.27
C LEU A 32 0.72 -0.79 -17.93
N VAL A 33 0.49 -2.11 -17.80
CA VAL A 33 -0.80 -2.68 -17.41
C VAL A 33 -0.68 -3.49 -16.13
N LEU A 34 -1.68 -3.37 -15.26
CA LEU A 34 -1.85 -4.25 -14.11
C LEU A 34 -2.69 -5.47 -14.51
N LEU A 35 -2.16 -6.66 -14.24
CA LEU A 35 -2.85 -7.92 -14.44
C LEU A 35 -3.25 -8.52 -13.09
N PRO A 36 -4.45 -9.14 -12.98
CA PRO A 36 -4.84 -9.83 -11.75
C PRO A 36 -3.94 -11.03 -11.49
N VAL A 37 -3.51 -11.19 -10.24
CA VAL A 37 -2.71 -12.35 -9.79
C VAL A 37 -3.65 -13.42 -9.25
N THR A 38 -3.48 -14.66 -9.73
CA THR A 38 -4.23 -15.83 -9.27
C THR A 38 -3.27 -16.88 -8.71
N PRO A 39 -3.45 -17.34 -7.45
CA PRO A 39 -4.51 -16.92 -6.52
C PRO A 39 -4.33 -15.49 -6.00
N PRO A 40 -5.41 -14.81 -5.59
CA PRO A 40 -5.32 -13.46 -5.01
C PRO A 40 -4.42 -13.45 -3.77
N ALA A 41 -3.53 -12.46 -3.69
CA ALA A 41 -2.69 -12.23 -2.52
C ALA A 41 -3.08 -10.91 -1.86
N SER A 42 -3.30 -10.93 -0.55
CA SER A 42 -3.64 -9.74 0.22
C SER A 42 -2.50 -9.35 1.17
N ARG A 43 -2.38 -8.04 1.43
CA ARG A 43 -1.41 -7.50 2.38
C ARG A 43 -2.14 -6.61 3.39
N ARG A 44 -2.09 -6.99 4.67
CA ARG A 44 -2.63 -6.16 5.75
C ARG A 44 -1.64 -5.06 6.11
N LEU A 45 -2.05 -3.81 5.91
CA LEU A 45 -1.35 -2.65 6.45
C LEU A 45 -1.93 -2.32 7.83
N ALA A 46 -1.06 -2.02 8.78
CA ALA A 46 -1.44 -1.64 10.13
C ALA A 46 -0.71 -0.36 10.51
N LEU A 47 -1.45 0.58 11.10
CA LEU A 47 -0.82 1.68 11.82
C LEU A 47 -0.23 1.10 13.12
N SER A 48 1.05 1.38 13.37
CA SER A 48 1.74 0.92 14.56
C SER A 48 2.28 2.10 15.35
N GLY A 49 2.50 1.92 16.64
CA GLY A 49 3.03 2.95 17.50
C GLY A 49 3.46 2.41 18.86
N PRO A 50 3.78 3.30 19.80
CA PRO A 50 4.36 2.92 21.09
C PRO A 50 3.41 2.02 21.88
N ARG A 51 3.97 0.97 22.49
CA ARG A 51 3.24 0.05 23.39
C ARG A 51 3.28 0.53 24.84
N ASP A 52 4.44 1.04 25.27
CA ASP A 52 4.72 1.30 26.68
C ASP A 52 4.56 2.77 27.09
N ARG A 53 4.11 3.62 26.16
CA ARG A 53 3.83 5.04 26.42
C ARG A 53 2.57 5.50 25.68
N PRO A 54 1.83 6.48 26.22
CA PRO A 54 0.66 7.01 25.55
C PRO A 54 1.05 7.66 24.22
N TRP A 55 0.14 7.55 23.25
CA TRP A 55 0.24 8.27 21.99
C TRP A 55 0.03 9.76 22.26
N LEU A 56 0.72 10.61 21.51
CA LEU A 56 0.44 12.04 21.52
C LEU A 56 -1.02 12.27 21.09
N PRO A 57 -1.76 13.23 21.69
CA PRO A 57 -3.18 13.42 21.41
C PRO A 57 -3.52 13.56 19.92
N ALA A 58 -2.72 14.32 19.16
CA ALA A 58 -2.91 14.49 17.72
C ALA A 58 -2.73 13.18 16.92
N VAL A 59 -1.81 12.32 17.34
CA VAL A 59 -1.54 11.04 16.66
C VAL A 59 -2.65 10.03 16.98
N ARG A 60 -3.23 10.08 18.19
CA ARG A 60 -4.38 9.25 18.56
C ARG A 60 -5.58 9.53 17.66
N VAL A 61 -5.91 10.81 17.45
CA VAL A 61 -7.03 11.21 16.55
C VAL A 61 -6.81 10.69 15.12
N LEU A 62 -5.57 10.76 14.61
CA LEU A 62 -5.21 10.19 13.31
C LEU A 62 -5.39 8.66 13.30
N ALA A 63 -4.96 7.96 14.35
CA ALA A 63 -5.07 6.51 14.45
C ALA A 63 -6.52 6.04 14.48
N GLU A 64 -7.37 6.71 15.25
CA GLU A 64 -8.80 6.45 15.34
C GLU A 64 -9.48 6.71 13.97
N SER A 65 -9.10 7.79 13.30
CA SER A 65 -9.61 8.11 11.95
C SER A 65 -9.19 7.08 10.90
N ALA A 66 -7.94 6.61 10.97
CA ALA A 66 -7.43 5.57 10.07
C ALA A 66 -8.14 4.23 10.30
N ALA A 67 -8.37 3.85 11.57
CA ALA A 67 -9.10 2.64 11.93
C ALA A 67 -10.56 2.69 11.44
N ALA A 68 -11.25 3.83 11.57
CA ALA A 68 -12.60 4.01 11.08
C ALA A 68 -12.71 3.88 9.54
N ARG A 69 -11.70 4.36 8.80
CA ARG A 69 -11.64 4.23 7.33
C ARG A 69 -11.30 2.82 6.87
N GLN A 70 -10.61 2.04 7.69
CA GLN A 70 -10.22 0.65 7.40
C GLN A 70 -11.43 -0.31 7.32
N TRP A 71 -12.62 0.10 7.77
CA TRP A 71 -13.87 -0.66 7.63
C TRP A 71 -14.79 -0.23 6.49
N ALA A 72 -14.51 0.91 5.83
CA ALA A 72 -15.29 1.37 4.68
C ALA A 72 -14.86 0.72 3.35
N THR A 73 -13.70 0.05 3.34
CA THR A 73 -13.22 -0.79 2.24
C THR A 73 -13.23 -2.23 2.74
N GLY A 74 -14.41 -2.85 2.65
CA GLY A 74 -14.61 -4.25 3.04
C GLY A 74 -13.85 -5.24 2.15
N PRO A 75 -13.86 -6.55 2.50
CA PRO A 75 -13.30 -7.61 1.68
C PRO A 75 -13.95 -7.70 0.29
#